data_AF-A0A0A1X349-F1
#
_entry.id   AF-A0A0A1X349-F1
#
_cell.length_a   1.000
_cell.length_b   1.000
_cell.length_c   1.000
_cell.angle_alpha   90.00
_cell.angle_beta   90.00
_cell.angle_gamma   90.00
#
_symmetry.space_group_name_H-M   'P 1'
#
loop_
_entity.id
_entity.type
_entity.pdbx_description
1 polymer ?
#
loop_
_entity_poly.entity_id
_entity_poly.type
_entity_poly.pdbx_seq_one_letter_code
_entity_poly.pdbx_strand_id
1 'polypeptide(L)'
;MGQNTKFGSDQKLVLLTLAVAISMQSCIFAFEFPEPITKCHFADEKCMIEQAHKLFKKAATGVPERDIPALEPLRLDKIEMLGDKNSALKVDLIMNDVEIHNYTKARVTSIKGFSKDLSKPMKVVTQNFNPRITIKSKYKINGNILVLPTRGEGEL
;
A
#
# COMPACT_ATOMS: atom_id res chain seq x y z
N MET A 1 63.15 -1.81 4.49
CA MET A 1 62.99 -3.12 5.16
C MET A 1 61.53 -3.54 5.07
N GLY A 2 61.18 -4.30 4.03
CA GLY A 2 59.82 -4.81 3.83
C GLY A 2 59.61 -6.10 4.62
N GLN A 3 58.65 -6.12 5.53
CA GLN A 3 58.23 -7.34 6.21
C GLN A 3 57.22 -8.06 5.31
N ASN A 4 57.69 -9.06 4.57
CA ASN A 4 56.85 -10.01 3.86
C ASN A 4 56.36 -11.07 4.86
N THR A 5 55.20 -10.86 5.47
CA THR A 5 54.50 -11.87 6.27
C THR A 5 53.98 -12.97 5.33
N LYS A 6 54.69 -14.10 5.27
CA LYS A 6 54.21 -15.32 4.61
C LYS A 6 53.06 -15.91 5.42
N PHE A 7 51.83 -15.60 5.02
CA PHE A 7 50.62 -16.19 5.58
C PHE A 7 50.46 -17.63 5.09
N GLY A 8 50.48 -18.61 6.01
CA GLY A 8 50.37 -20.03 5.69
C GLY A 8 49.02 -20.42 5.09
N SER A 9 48.99 -21.48 4.29
CA SER A 9 47.79 -21.96 3.56
C SER A 9 46.61 -22.21 4.50
N ASP A 10 46.88 -22.79 5.68
CA ASP A 10 45.84 -23.10 6.68
C ASP A 10 45.26 -21.84 7.30
N GLN A 11 46.09 -20.82 7.51
CA GLN A 11 45.66 -19.55 8.10
C GLN A 11 44.80 -18.74 7.11
N LYS A 12 45.10 -18.82 5.80
CA LYS A 12 44.26 -18.26 4.74
C LYS A 12 42.91 -18.97 4.66
N LEU A 13 42.90 -20.30 4.82
CA LEU A 13 41.68 -21.12 4.80
C LEU A 13 40.77 -20.75 5.98
N VAL A 14 41.32 -20.57 7.19
CA VAL A 14 40.57 -20.16 8.39
C VAL A 14 40.01 -18.74 8.25
N LEU A 15 40.77 -17.81 7.68
CA LEU A 15 40.25 -16.45 7.42
C LEU A 15 39.15 -16.45 6.35
N LEU A 16 39.26 -17.28 5.32
CA LEU A 16 38.22 -17.44 4.30
C LEU A 16 36.95 -18.03 4.89
N THR A 17 37.05 -19.04 5.75
CA THR A 17 35.86 -19.65 6.38
C THR A 17 35.18 -18.69 7.35
N LEU A 18 35.93 -17.90 8.12
CA LEU A 18 35.34 -16.85 8.97
C LEU A 18 34.67 -15.75 8.14
N ALA A 19 35.30 -15.28 7.05
CA ALA A 19 34.73 -14.25 6.19
C ALA A 19 33.42 -14.71 5.51
N VAL A 20 33.36 -15.97 5.07
CA VAL A 20 32.15 -16.57 4.50
C VAL A 20 31.06 -16.72 5.56
N ALA A 21 31.39 -17.16 6.77
CA ALA A 21 30.43 -17.29 7.88
C ALA A 21 29.83 -15.93 8.30
N ILE A 22 30.66 -14.88 8.35
CA ILE A 22 30.20 -13.51 8.67
C ILE A 22 29.30 -12.96 7.54
N SER A 23 29.58 -13.28 6.27
CA SER A 23 28.76 -12.87 5.13
C SER A 23 27.39 -13.57 5.09
N MET A 24 27.30 -14.82 5.58
CA MET A 24 26.05 -15.61 5.60
C MET A 24 25.03 -15.11 6.64
N GLN A 25 25.44 -14.35 7.65
CA GLN A 25 24.51 -13.84 8.67
C GLN A 25 23.68 -12.62 8.21
N SER A 26 23.91 -12.12 6.99
CA SER A 26 23.37 -10.84 6.50
C SER A 26 21.96 -10.90 5.91
N CYS A 27 21.30 -12.06 5.86
CA CYS A 27 20.00 -12.20 5.19
C CYS A 27 18.94 -12.84 6.09
N ILE A 28 18.56 -12.15 7.17
CA ILE A 28 17.25 -12.35 7.79
C ILE A 28 16.54 -11.00 7.79
N PHE A 29 16.06 -10.57 6.62
CA PHE A 29 15.03 -9.53 6.57
C PHE A 29 13.72 -10.17 7.02
N ALA A 30 13.56 -10.31 8.35
CA ALA A 30 12.26 -10.59 8.91
C ALA A 30 11.37 -9.38 8.61
N PHE A 31 10.41 -9.53 7.70
CA PHE A 31 9.37 -8.53 7.54
C PHE A 31 8.55 -8.47 8.83
N GLU A 32 8.77 -7.39 9.58
CA GLU A 32 8.10 -7.08 10.82
C GLU A 32 6.98 -6.09 10.56
N PHE A 33 5.76 -6.46 10.97
CA PHE A 33 4.61 -5.59 10.81
C PHE A 33 4.72 -4.41 11.80
N PRO A 34 4.31 -3.19 11.41
CA PRO A 34 4.27 -2.08 12.35
C PRO A 34 3.27 -2.40 13.46
N GLU A 35 3.61 -2.09 14.71
CA GLU A 35 2.67 -2.24 15.81
C GLU A 35 1.40 -1.39 15.57
N PRO A 36 0.20 -1.89 15.89
CA PRO A 36 -0.11 -3.14 16.62
C PRO A 36 -0.49 -4.32 15.72
N ILE A 37 -0.07 -4.33 14.45
CA ILE A 37 -0.45 -5.37 13.48
C ILE A 37 0.44 -6.60 13.67
N THR A 38 -0.17 -7.79 13.65
CA THR A 38 0.53 -9.07 13.81
C THR A 38 0.28 -10.02 12.64
N LYS A 39 1.13 -11.02 12.49
CA LYS A 39 0.98 -12.07 11.46
C LYS A 39 -0.27 -12.91 11.73
N CYS A 40 -0.96 -13.31 10.66
CA CYS A 40 -2.07 -14.27 10.69
C CYS A 40 -1.66 -15.59 10.05
N HIS A 41 -2.31 -16.68 10.46
CA HIS A 41 -2.21 -17.95 9.75
C HIS A 41 -2.90 -17.86 8.37
N PHE A 42 -2.45 -18.66 7.41
CA PHE A 42 -3.13 -18.78 6.12
C PHE A 42 -4.58 -19.23 6.32
N ALA A 43 -5.48 -18.69 5.50
CA ALA A 43 -6.92 -18.89 5.57
C ALA A 43 -7.61 -18.49 6.91
N ASP A 44 -6.91 -17.86 7.86
CA ASP A 44 -7.52 -17.29 9.07
C ASP A 44 -8.13 -15.92 8.78
N GLU A 45 -9.32 -15.93 8.19
CA GLU A 45 -10.07 -14.73 7.81
C GLU A 45 -10.39 -13.84 9.02
N LYS A 46 -10.70 -14.43 10.19
CA LYS A 46 -11.03 -13.66 11.40
C LYS A 46 -9.84 -12.84 11.87
N CYS A 47 -8.66 -13.48 11.93
CA CYS A 47 -7.42 -12.76 12.23
C CYS A 47 -7.18 -11.64 11.20
N MET A 48 -7.31 -11.94 9.90
CA MET A 48 -7.06 -10.94 8.85
C MET A 48 -7.97 -9.73 8.95
N ILE A 49 -9.27 -9.93 9.22
CA ILE A 49 -10.22 -8.83 9.42
C ILE A 49 -9.81 -7.96 10.62
N GLU A 50 -9.44 -8.58 11.74
CA GLU A 50 -8.98 -7.87 12.94
C GLU A 50 -7.72 -7.03 12.64
N GLN A 51 -6.73 -7.64 11.96
CA GLN A 51 -5.49 -6.95 11.59
C GLN A 51 -5.74 -5.82 10.59
N ALA A 52 -6.70 -5.98 9.67
CA ALA A 52 -7.07 -4.92 8.74
C ALA A 52 -7.71 -3.71 9.46
N HIS A 53 -8.54 -3.94 10.49
CA HIS A 53 -9.06 -2.83 11.31
C HIS A 53 -7.96 -2.13 12.11
N LYS A 54 -7.02 -2.89 12.68
CA LYS A 54 -5.82 -2.34 13.34
C LYS A 54 -4.99 -1.50 12.37
N LEU A 55 -4.79 -2.00 11.15
CA LEU A 55 -4.08 -1.30 10.09
C LEU A 55 -4.79 -0.01 9.71
N PHE A 56 -6.10 -0.01 9.46
CA PHE A 56 -6.84 1.22 9.16
C PHE A 56 -6.74 2.25 10.28
N LYS A 57 -6.83 1.82 11.54
CA LYS A 57 -6.69 2.71 12.69
C LYS A 57 -5.30 3.35 12.76
N LYS A 58 -4.24 2.57 12.54
CA LYS A 58 -2.86 3.07 12.53
C LYS A 58 -2.61 3.97 11.32
N ALA A 59 -3.04 3.55 10.14
CA ALA A 59 -2.85 4.29 8.89
C ALA A 59 -3.60 5.64 8.86
N ALA A 60 -4.63 5.82 9.70
CA ALA A 60 -5.31 7.11 9.84
C ALA A 60 -4.32 8.25 10.17
N THR A 61 -3.34 8.00 11.04
CA THR A 61 -2.28 8.96 11.39
C THR A 61 -0.97 8.72 10.65
N GLY A 62 -0.94 7.75 9.74
CA GLY A 62 0.25 7.35 8.99
C GLY A 62 1.10 6.27 9.69
N VAL A 63 2.03 5.72 8.91
CA VAL A 63 3.05 4.76 9.35
C VAL A 63 4.41 5.27 8.84
N PRO A 64 5.02 6.27 9.51
CA PRO A 64 6.28 6.87 9.07
C PRO A 64 7.40 5.85 8.91
N GLU A 65 7.43 4.83 9.75
CA GLU A 65 8.41 3.73 9.70
C GLU A 65 8.29 2.85 8.43
N ARG A 66 7.26 3.06 7.62
CA ARG A 66 6.98 2.36 6.35
C ARG A 66 6.69 3.31 5.19
N ASP A 67 7.01 4.60 5.32
CA ASP A 67 6.74 5.64 4.32
C ASP A 67 5.26 5.73 3.92
N ILE A 68 4.35 5.38 4.84
CA ILE A 68 2.91 5.52 4.62
C ILE A 68 2.48 6.86 5.23
N PRO A 69 2.03 7.83 4.42
CA PRO A 69 1.52 9.09 4.95
C PRO A 69 0.22 8.87 5.72
N ALA A 70 -0.22 9.89 6.45
CA ALA A 70 -1.55 9.88 7.05
C ALA A 70 -2.62 9.70 5.96
N LEU A 71 -3.50 8.71 6.15
CA LEU A 71 -4.60 8.42 5.23
C LEU A 71 -5.91 9.07 5.68
N GLU A 72 -5.87 9.97 6.66
CA GLU A 72 -7.07 10.64 7.17
C GLU A 72 -6.79 12.11 7.60
N PRO A 73 -7.07 13.10 6.73
CA PRO A 73 -7.57 12.93 5.37
C PRO A 73 -6.51 12.33 4.45
N LEU A 74 -6.93 11.46 3.55
CA LEU A 74 -6.10 11.01 2.43
C LEU A 74 -6.00 12.15 1.41
N ARG A 75 -4.79 12.68 1.24
CA ARG A 75 -4.52 13.78 0.31
C ARG A 75 -3.99 13.27 -1.02
N LEU A 76 -4.55 13.78 -2.12
CA LEU A 76 -4.11 13.49 -3.48
C LEU A 76 -4.04 14.82 -4.25
N ASP A 77 -2.95 15.02 -4.99
CA ASP A 77 -2.77 16.26 -5.74
C ASP A 77 -3.81 16.39 -6.85
N LYS A 78 -4.13 15.27 -7.53
CA LYS A 78 -5.01 15.25 -8.69
C LYS A 78 -5.73 13.93 -8.87
N ILE A 79 -7.01 13.99 -9.23
CA ILE A 79 -7.79 12.86 -9.77
C ILE A 79 -8.39 13.29 -11.11
N GLU A 80 -8.23 12.46 -12.12
CA GLU A 80 -8.82 12.66 -13.44
C GLU A 80 -9.74 11.49 -13.79
N MET A 81 -11.00 11.79 -14.07
CA MET A 81 -11.95 10.85 -14.65
C MET A 81 -12.30 11.37 -16.03
N LEU A 82 -11.73 10.73 -17.05
CA LEU A 82 -11.89 11.15 -18.44
C LEU A 82 -12.98 10.32 -19.10
N GLY A 83 -13.93 10.99 -19.74
CA GLY A 83 -15.04 10.35 -20.42
C GLY A 83 -14.57 9.65 -21.70
N ASP A 84 -15.16 8.50 -22.01
CA ASP A 84 -14.95 7.88 -23.32
C ASP A 84 -15.60 8.73 -24.40
N LYS A 85 -14.79 9.24 -25.33
CA LYS A 85 -15.19 10.08 -26.46
C LYS A 85 -16.19 9.39 -27.40
N ASN A 86 -16.27 8.06 -27.38
CA ASN A 86 -17.21 7.28 -28.19
C ASN A 86 -18.49 6.89 -27.42
N SER A 87 -18.59 7.24 -26.14
CA SER A 87 -19.75 6.92 -25.32
C SER A 87 -20.79 8.04 -25.31
N ALA A 88 -22.00 7.73 -24.84
CA ALA A 88 -23.01 8.74 -24.51
C ALA A 88 -22.61 9.66 -23.34
N LEU A 89 -21.66 9.24 -22.50
CA LEU A 89 -21.20 9.96 -21.32
C LEU A 89 -19.78 10.47 -21.57
N LYS A 90 -19.68 11.59 -22.31
CA LYS A 90 -18.40 12.21 -22.68
C LYS A 90 -18.08 13.32 -21.70
N VAL A 91 -17.88 12.98 -20.42
CA VAL A 91 -17.68 13.96 -19.35
C VAL A 91 -16.32 13.76 -18.71
N ASP A 92 -15.51 14.81 -18.74
CA ASP A 92 -14.25 14.88 -18.01
C ASP A 92 -14.49 15.56 -16.66
N LEU A 93 -14.03 14.94 -15.59
CA LEU A 93 -13.99 15.49 -14.24
C LEU A 93 -12.54 15.50 -13.76
N ILE A 94 -12.03 16.71 -13.57
CA ILE A 94 -10.70 16.95 -13.02
C ILE A 94 -10.87 17.51 -11.61
N MET A 95 -10.25 16.87 -10.63
CA MET A 95 -10.22 17.32 -9.25
C MET A 95 -8.78 17.58 -8.83
N ASN A 96 -8.50 18.74 -8.24
CA ASN A 96 -7.20 19.11 -7.68
C ASN A 96 -7.34 19.39 -6.18
N ASP A 97 -6.23 19.36 -5.45
CA ASP A 97 -6.18 19.57 -3.99
C ASP A 97 -7.19 18.66 -3.26
N VAL A 98 -7.17 17.37 -3.59
CA VAL A 98 -8.20 16.42 -3.14
C VAL A 98 -7.90 15.97 -1.71
N GLU A 99 -8.88 16.11 -0.83
CA GLU A 99 -8.90 15.52 0.51
C GLU A 99 -10.05 14.50 0.63
N ILE A 100 -9.72 13.25 0.90
CA ILE A 100 -10.69 12.19 1.15
C ILE A 100 -10.74 11.94 2.65
N HIS A 101 -11.89 12.25 3.25
CA HIS A 101 -12.19 12.10 4.67
C HIS A 101 -13.02 10.84 4.92
N ASN A 102 -12.88 10.30 6.13
CA ASN A 102 -13.44 9.07 6.65
C ASN A 102 -13.05 7.80 5.87
N TYR A 103 -11.98 7.82 5.08
CA TYR A 103 -11.54 6.65 4.30
C TYR A 103 -11.18 5.48 5.21
N THR A 104 -10.42 5.75 6.27
CA THR A 104 -9.98 4.76 7.26
C THR A 104 -11.08 4.28 8.21
N LYS A 105 -12.31 4.80 8.08
CA LYS A 105 -13.49 4.35 8.86
C LYS A 105 -14.21 3.17 8.22
N ALA A 106 -13.67 2.62 7.12
CA ALA A 106 -14.21 1.43 6.47
C ALA A 106 -14.24 0.23 7.44
N ARG A 107 -15.36 -0.49 7.43
CA ARG A 107 -15.52 -1.79 8.09
C ARG A 107 -15.26 -2.90 7.09
N VAL A 108 -14.15 -3.61 7.28
CA VAL A 108 -13.88 -4.85 6.57
C VAL A 108 -14.83 -5.94 7.06
N THR A 109 -15.52 -6.62 6.14
CA THR A 109 -16.45 -7.71 6.45
C THR A 109 -15.97 -9.08 5.98
N SER A 110 -15.03 -9.14 5.04
CA SER A 110 -14.51 -10.38 4.46
C SER A 110 -13.12 -10.15 3.87
N ILE A 111 -12.20 -11.09 4.10
CA ILE A 111 -10.86 -11.14 3.50
C ILE A 111 -10.55 -12.60 3.17
N LYS A 112 -10.39 -12.91 1.88
CA LYS A 112 -10.13 -14.26 1.38
C LYS A 112 -8.98 -14.27 0.39
N GLY A 113 -8.39 -15.44 0.17
CA GLY A 113 -7.38 -15.64 -0.90
C GLY A 113 -5.93 -15.75 -0.43
N PHE A 114 -5.66 -15.56 0.86
CA PHE A 114 -4.36 -15.86 1.46
C PHE A 114 -4.19 -17.38 1.64
N SER A 115 -3.72 -18.05 0.59
CA SER A 115 -3.48 -19.50 0.54
C SER A 115 -2.02 -19.83 0.84
N LYS A 116 -1.80 -21.00 1.44
CA LYS A 116 -0.46 -21.60 1.60
C LYS A 116 0.09 -22.13 0.27
N ASP A 117 -0.80 -22.48 -0.67
CA ASP A 117 -0.42 -22.95 -2.00
C ASP A 117 0.07 -21.79 -2.87
N LEU A 118 1.39 -21.62 -2.90
CA LEU A 118 2.07 -20.61 -3.72
C LEU A 118 2.27 -21.04 -5.18
N SER A 119 1.83 -22.24 -5.57
CA SER A 119 1.90 -22.70 -6.98
C SER A 119 0.87 -22.01 -7.88
N LYS A 120 -0.16 -21.42 -7.29
CA LYS A 120 -1.22 -20.69 -7.99
C LYS A 120 -1.10 -19.19 -7.73
N PRO A 121 -1.52 -18.34 -8.69
CA PRO A 121 -1.60 -16.91 -8.46
C PRO A 121 -2.47 -16.60 -7.24
N MET A 122 -1.93 -15.82 -6.31
CA MET A 122 -2.68 -15.36 -5.14
C MET A 122 -3.78 -14.39 -5.59
N LYS A 123 -5.03 -14.70 -5.26
CA LYS A 123 -6.21 -13.87 -5.57
C LYS A 123 -6.84 -13.40 -4.27
N VAL A 124 -6.40 -12.25 -3.77
CA VAL A 124 -6.97 -11.65 -2.56
C VAL A 124 -8.27 -10.94 -2.90
N VAL A 125 -9.34 -11.29 -2.20
CA VAL A 125 -10.66 -10.66 -2.32
C VAL A 125 -11.03 -10.07 -0.97
N THR A 126 -11.40 -8.80 -0.96
CA THR A 126 -11.86 -8.10 0.25
C THR A 126 -13.25 -7.52 0.04
N GLN A 127 -14.05 -7.51 1.09
CA GLN A 127 -15.32 -6.79 1.12
C GLN A 127 -15.28 -5.79 2.24
N ASN A 128 -15.62 -4.54 1.92
CA ASN A 128 -15.52 -3.41 2.83
C ASN A 128 -16.78 -2.57 2.72
N PHE A 129 -17.27 -2.10 3.86
CA PHE A 129 -18.38 -1.17 3.95
C PHE A 129 -17.92 0.10 4.63
N ASN A 130 -18.02 1.25 3.95
CA ASN A 130 -17.77 2.55 4.55
C ASN A 130 -19.08 3.34 4.60
N PRO A 131 -19.63 3.66 5.80
CA PRO A 131 -20.92 4.34 5.90
C PRO A 131 -20.90 5.77 5.35
N ARG A 132 -19.73 6.42 5.31
CA ARG A 132 -19.60 7.79 4.83
C ARG A 132 -18.16 8.05 4.40
N ILE A 133 -17.98 8.46 3.16
CA ILE A 133 -16.75 9.08 2.66
C ILE A 133 -17.11 10.51 2.26
N THR A 134 -16.26 11.47 2.61
CA THR A 134 -16.42 12.87 2.22
C THR A 134 -15.22 13.28 1.42
N ILE A 135 -15.42 13.78 0.21
CA ILE A 135 -14.35 14.26 -0.66
C ILE A 135 -14.46 15.77 -0.67
N LYS A 136 -13.35 16.46 -0.41
CA LYS A 136 -13.21 17.89 -0.63
C LYS A 136 -12.22 18.13 -1.75
N SER A 137 -12.55 18.94 -2.74
CA SER A 137 -11.62 19.24 -3.85
C SER A 137 -12.04 20.46 -4.64
N LYS A 138 -11.09 21.05 -5.37
CA LYS A 138 -11.40 21.97 -6.47
C LYS A 138 -11.69 21.15 -7.70
N TYR A 139 -12.90 21.25 -8.23
CA TYR A 139 -13.32 20.45 -9.37
C TYR A 139 -13.56 21.31 -10.62
N LYS A 140 -13.30 20.71 -11.78
CA LYS A 140 -13.71 21.20 -13.08
C LYS A 140 -14.36 20.06 -13.85
N ILE A 141 -15.59 20.27 -14.26
CA ILE A 141 -16.36 19.34 -15.10
C ILE A 141 -16.57 19.95 -16.47
N ASN A 142 -16.31 19.19 -17.52
CA ASN A 142 -16.52 19.61 -18.89
C ASN A 142 -16.88 18.42 -19.78
N GLY A 143 -17.94 18.56 -20.55
CA GLY A 143 -18.31 17.54 -21.52
C GLY A 143 -19.79 17.52 -21.83
N ASN A 144 -20.28 16.36 -22.25
CA ASN A 144 -21.66 16.17 -22.68
C ASN A 144 -22.24 14.88 -22.11
N ILE A 145 -23.43 14.97 -21.54
CA ILE A 145 -24.29 13.82 -21.28
C ILE A 145 -25.25 13.74 -22.47
N LEU A 146 -25.03 12.78 -23.35
CA LEU A 146 -25.67 12.69 -24.67
C LEU A 146 -25.46 13.99 -25.45
N VAL A 147 -26.54 14.74 -25.69
CA VAL A 147 -26.54 16.03 -26.39
C VAL A 147 -26.44 17.21 -25.43
N LEU A 148 -26.62 16.98 -24.12
CA LEU A 148 -26.67 18.05 -23.13
C LEU A 148 -25.24 18.43 -22.71
N PRO A 149 -24.80 19.68 -22.93
CA PRO A 149 -23.52 20.14 -22.44
C PRO A 149 -23.54 20.31 -20.92
N THR A 150 -22.52 19.77 -20.25
CA THR A 150 -22.29 19.89 -18.81
C THR A 150 -20.98 20.61 -18.58
N ARG A 151 -21.04 21.75 -17.89
CA ARG A 151 -19.87 22.55 -17.52
C ARG A 151 -20.04 23.06 -16.11
N GLY A 152 -18.94 23.08 -15.36
CA GLY A 152 -18.94 23.59 -14.01
C GLY A 152 -17.52 23.63 -13.47
N GLU A 153 -17.29 24.57 -12.56
CA GLU A 153 -16.03 24.72 -11.86
C GLU A 153 -16.34 25.27 -10.47
N GLY A 154 -15.69 24.74 -9.45
CA GLY A 154 -15.97 25.13 -8.08
C GLY A 154 -15.23 24.29 -7.06
N GLU A 155 -15.71 24.36 -5.82
CA GLU A 155 -15.23 23.57 -4.70
C GLU A 155 -16.33 22.61 -4.27
N LEU A 156 -15.96 21.34 -4.09
CA LEU A 156 -16.79 20.27 -3.53
C LEU A 156 -16.31 19.94 -2.12
#